data_AF-A0A933K461-F1
#
_entry.id   AF-A0A933K461-F1
#
_cell.length_a   1.000
_cell.length_b   1.000
_cell.length_c   1.000
_cell.angle_alpha   90.00
_cell.angle_beta   90.00
_cell.angle_gamma   90.00
#
_symmetry.space_group_name_H-M   'P 1'
#
loop_
_entity.id
_entity.type
_entity.pdbx_description
1 polymer ?
#
loop_
_entity_poly.entity_id
_entity_poly.type
_entity_poly.pdbx_seq_one_letter_code
_entity_poly.pdbx_strand_id
1 'polypeptide(L)'
;MPATYRVLMVLVFALVGTATHLVFFSMEAAARRVDRLDNVHARGHVQVYFDLAQVYIREGRTADAITQLEKGLQLYPWHFENQLALAGLEIGAGKVREAAERLRFLIELDPDPGIVERARRLLVPLGQTAAAVRSGTRPSCRRALLGVVGFDGTDPRLVRTIAAAVAGEFGIRTRVLDLRPVPSAGRARRLSNGRVETPGRAGSVPPDELKSLGAGRLVQLDADVLIGQLHSLGRSVPGAGELTGLFGVVTDDLYANDLNFLFGTASESSRTAVMSYARFAGPGQPEELVVQRAVKQAFSSVGFLLGIRRCTTPNCARAYPHSLAEHDRKGGRLCSQCLGNLTAAYRLRGCD
;
A
#
# COMPACT_ATOMS: atom_id res chain seq x y z
N MET A 1 -2.63 40.91 -44.61
CA MET A 1 -3.23 40.78 -43.26
C MET A 1 -2.71 41.91 -42.40
N PRO A 2 -3.57 42.71 -41.74
CA PRO A 2 -3.13 43.91 -41.04
C PRO A 2 -2.30 43.55 -39.79
N ALA A 3 -1.25 44.34 -39.52
CA ALA A 3 -0.27 44.12 -38.45
C ALA A 3 -0.89 44.03 -37.03
N THR A 4 -2.09 44.56 -36.85
CA THR A 4 -2.87 44.52 -35.60
C THR A 4 -3.27 43.11 -35.18
N TYR A 5 -3.55 42.20 -36.13
CA TYR A 5 -3.90 40.81 -35.81
C TYR A 5 -2.70 40.00 -35.28
N ARG A 6 -1.48 40.30 -35.74
CA ARG A 6 -0.27 39.61 -35.27
C ARG A 6 0.06 39.95 -33.82
N VAL A 7 -0.11 41.21 -33.41
CA VAL A 7 0.17 41.65 -32.03
C VAL A 7 -0.86 41.10 -31.05
N LEU A 8 -2.15 41.10 -31.42
CA LEU A 8 -3.21 40.53 -30.59
C LEU A 8 -3.02 39.01 -30.40
N MET A 9 -2.61 38.28 -31.45
CA MET A 9 -2.38 36.84 -31.35
C MET A 9 -1.16 36.51 -30.46
N VAL A 10 -0.07 37.26 -30.57
CA VAL A 10 1.12 37.09 -29.71
C VAL A 10 0.80 37.40 -28.24
N LEU A 11 0.00 38.44 -27.95
CA LEU A 11 -0.42 38.76 -26.58
C LEU A 11 -1.39 37.72 -26.01
N VAL A 12 -2.31 37.17 -26.81
CA VAL A 12 -3.19 36.07 -26.37
C VAL A 12 -2.40 34.79 -26.14
N PHE A 13 -1.43 34.44 -27.00
CA PHE A 13 -0.53 33.30 -26.74
C PHE A 13 0.38 33.52 -25.53
N ALA A 14 0.85 34.74 -25.30
CA ALA A 14 1.63 35.07 -24.11
C ALA A 14 0.77 35.00 -22.83
N LEU A 15 -0.45 35.53 -22.84
CA LEU A 15 -1.38 35.48 -21.69
C LEU A 15 -1.85 34.04 -21.41
N VAL A 16 -2.24 33.29 -22.45
CA VAL A 16 -2.56 31.85 -22.34
C VAL A 16 -1.33 31.08 -21.88
N GLY A 17 -0.14 31.35 -22.42
CA GLY A 17 1.13 30.74 -21.98
C GLY A 17 1.42 31.01 -20.50
N THR A 18 1.28 32.26 -20.05
CA THR A 18 1.49 32.61 -18.63
C THR A 18 0.45 31.99 -17.70
N ALA A 19 -0.83 31.96 -18.10
CA ALA A 19 -1.90 31.35 -17.31
C ALA A 19 -1.72 29.82 -17.21
N THR A 20 -1.31 29.18 -18.31
CA THR A 20 -1.03 27.73 -18.34
C THR A 20 0.19 27.40 -17.47
N HIS A 21 1.25 28.21 -17.52
CA HIS A 21 2.42 28.08 -16.64
C HIS A 21 2.09 28.33 -15.15
N LEU A 22 1.22 29.29 -14.83
CA LEU A 22 0.78 29.57 -13.46
C LEU A 22 -0.05 28.41 -12.88
N VAL A 23 -0.98 27.86 -13.66
CA VAL A 23 -1.77 26.67 -13.26
C VAL A 23 -0.85 25.45 -13.08
N PHE A 24 0.09 25.25 -13.98
CA PHE A 24 1.09 24.19 -13.89
C PHE A 24 1.93 24.26 -12.59
N PHE A 25 2.50 25.44 -12.29
CA PHE A 25 3.31 25.64 -11.09
C PHE A 25 2.49 25.45 -9.80
N SER A 26 1.21 25.86 -9.84
CA SER A 26 0.26 25.65 -8.75
C SER A 26 0.03 24.15 -8.47
N MET A 27 -0.10 23.33 -9.51
CA MET A 27 -0.34 21.89 -9.37
C MET A 27 0.89 21.13 -8.87
N GLU A 28 2.09 21.45 -9.34
CA GLU A 28 3.31 20.87 -8.76
C GLU A 28 3.48 21.23 -7.29
N ALA A 29 3.20 22.49 -6.93
CA ALA A 29 3.24 22.92 -5.54
C ALA A 29 2.20 22.19 -4.69
N ALA A 30 1.02 21.91 -5.24
CA ALA A 30 0.00 21.07 -4.59
C ALA A 30 0.51 19.65 -4.37
N ALA A 31 1.09 19.01 -5.39
CA ALA A 31 1.65 17.66 -5.26
C ALA A 31 2.75 17.61 -4.18
N ARG A 32 3.65 18.62 -4.14
CA ARG A 32 4.68 18.74 -3.10
C ARG A 32 4.11 18.91 -1.68
N ARG A 33 2.91 19.49 -1.53
CA ARG A 33 2.22 19.54 -0.23
C ARG A 33 1.68 18.17 0.15
N VAL A 34 1.08 17.43 -0.80
CA VAL A 34 0.58 16.08 -0.57
C VAL A 34 1.71 15.10 -0.22
N ASP A 35 2.89 15.25 -0.83
CA ASP A 35 4.09 14.45 -0.53
C ASP A 35 4.56 14.54 0.94
N ARG A 36 4.15 15.60 1.67
CA ARG A 36 4.51 15.81 3.09
C ARG A 36 3.47 15.29 4.06
N LEU A 37 2.32 14.83 3.56
CA LEU A 37 1.26 14.24 4.38
C LEU A 37 1.59 12.78 4.65
N ASP A 38 1.07 12.24 5.76
CA ASP A 38 1.01 10.80 5.89
C ASP A 38 0.07 10.20 4.83
N ASN A 39 0.21 8.90 4.61
CA ASN A 39 -0.51 8.21 3.55
C ASN A 39 -2.04 8.29 3.69
N VAL A 40 -2.56 8.48 4.90
CA VAL A 40 -4.00 8.46 5.14
C VAL A 40 -4.62 9.83 4.86
N HIS A 41 -3.91 10.91 5.17
CA HIS A 41 -4.29 12.25 4.72
C HIS A 41 -4.08 12.42 3.22
N ALA A 42 -2.95 11.93 2.69
CA ALA A 42 -2.64 12.01 1.26
C ALA A 42 -3.73 11.40 0.36
N ARG A 43 -4.43 10.35 0.83
CA ARG A 43 -5.52 9.70 0.07
C ARG A 43 -6.67 10.65 -0.28
N GLY A 44 -6.94 11.64 0.59
CA GLY A 44 -7.98 12.65 0.36
C GLY A 44 -7.62 13.65 -0.74
N HIS A 45 -6.36 13.65 -1.18
CA HIS A 45 -5.83 14.55 -2.19
C HIS A 45 -5.26 13.81 -3.41
N VAL A 46 -5.62 12.54 -3.59
CA VAL A 46 -5.09 11.69 -4.67
C VAL A 46 -5.29 12.31 -6.07
N GLN A 47 -6.39 13.04 -6.25
CA GLN A 47 -6.73 13.69 -7.51
C GLN A 47 -5.65 14.69 -7.99
N VAL A 48 -4.93 15.33 -7.06
CA VAL A 48 -3.83 16.26 -7.39
C VAL A 48 -2.77 15.57 -8.25
N TYR A 49 -2.45 14.31 -7.96
CA TYR A 49 -1.48 13.54 -8.74
C TYR A 49 -2.03 13.19 -10.12
N PHE A 50 -3.29 12.79 -10.22
CA PHE A 50 -3.90 12.43 -11.50
C PHE A 50 -4.06 13.64 -12.42
N ASP A 51 -4.49 14.79 -11.89
CA ASP A 51 -4.60 16.00 -12.69
C ASP A 51 -3.23 16.46 -13.20
N LEU A 52 -2.19 16.41 -12.34
CA LEU A 52 -0.83 16.77 -12.74
C LEU A 52 -0.26 15.79 -13.77
N ALA A 53 -0.55 14.50 -13.64
CA ALA A 53 -0.20 13.51 -14.65
C ALA A 53 -0.82 13.84 -16.02
N GLN A 54 -2.08 14.27 -16.06
CA GLN A 54 -2.74 14.64 -17.31
C GLN A 54 -2.11 15.88 -17.97
N VAL A 55 -1.62 16.83 -17.18
CA VAL A 55 -0.84 17.96 -17.73
C VAL A 55 0.45 17.44 -18.36
N TYR A 56 1.20 16.58 -17.66
CA TYR A 56 2.42 15.99 -18.19
C TYR A 56 2.22 15.14 -19.45
N ILE A 57 1.10 14.41 -19.55
CA ILE A 57 0.73 13.65 -20.75
C ILE A 57 0.56 14.61 -21.95
N ARG A 58 -0.17 15.73 -21.77
CA ARG A 58 -0.37 16.71 -22.84
C ARG A 58 0.91 17.40 -23.28
N GLU A 59 1.86 17.57 -22.37
CA GLU A 59 3.18 18.16 -22.66
C GLU A 59 4.18 17.14 -23.22
N GLY A 60 3.83 15.85 -23.31
CA GLY A 60 4.75 14.80 -23.75
C GLY A 60 5.82 14.42 -22.72
N ARG A 61 5.67 14.85 -21.45
CA ARG A 61 6.58 14.54 -20.35
C ARG A 61 6.26 13.17 -19.74
N THR A 62 6.51 12.11 -20.50
CA THR A 62 6.13 10.72 -20.15
C THR A 62 6.65 10.26 -18.79
N ALA A 63 7.91 10.53 -18.46
CA ALA A 63 8.51 10.09 -17.18
C ALA A 63 7.85 10.76 -15.96
N ASP A 64 7.54 12.05 -16.08
CA ASP A 64 6.87 12.82 -15.03
C ASP A 64 5.41 12.37 -14.87
N ALA A 65 4.71 12.14 -15.99
CA ALA A 65 3.36 11.59 -15.99
C ALA A 65 3.29 10.22 -15.28
N ILE A 66 4.19 9.30 -15.62
CA ILE A 66 4.29 7.99 -14.95
C ILE A 66 4.52 8.18 -13.45
N THR A 67 5.44 9.07 -13.06
CA THR A 67 5.74 9.32 -11.64
C THR A 67 4.51 9.78 -10.87
N GLN A 68 3.72 10.72 -11.42
CA GLN A 68 2.51 11.18 -10.74
C GLN A 68 1.41 10.12 -10.73
N LEU A 69 1.20 9.37 -11.82
CA LEU A 69 0.26 8.25 -11.84
C LEU A 69 0.63 7.20 -10.79
N GLU A 70 1.92 6.84 -10.68
CA GLU A 70 2.39 5.90 -9.67
C GLU A 70 2.10 6.40 -8.25
N LYS A 71 2.36 7.69 -7.95
CA LYS A 71 2.02 8.27 -6.64
C LYS A 71 0.53 8.20 -6.34
N GLY A 72 -0.32 8.55 -7.32
CA GLY A 72 -1.77 8.48 -7.16
C GLY A 72 -2.26 7.04 -6.96
N LEU A 73 -1.79 6.10 -7.79
CA LEU A 73 -2.18 4.69 -7.74
C LEU A 73 -1.59 3.94 -6.53
N GLN A 74 -0.52 4.43 -5.91
CA GLN A 74 -0.05 3.94 -4.60
C GLN A 74 -1.03 4.27 -3.47
N LEU A 75 -1.82 5.33 -3.62
CA LEU A 75 -2.84 5.75 -2.66
C LEU A 75 -4.21 5.17 -3.00
N TYR A 76 -4.54 5.01 -4.29
CA TYR A 76 -5.79 4.43 -4.76
C TYR A 76 -5.57 3.48 -5.95
N PRO A 77 -5.18 2.21 -5.69
CA PRO A 77 -4.85 1.26 -6.75
C PRO A 77 -6.06 0.94 -7.65
N TRP A 78 -7.28 0.91 -7.14
CA TRP A 78 -8.47 0.57 -7.95
C TRP A 78 -9.00 1.71 -8.84
N HIS A 79 -8.20 2.75 -9.12
CA HIS A 79 -8.57 3.78 -10.09
C HIS A 79 -8.34 3.32 -11.54
N PHE A 80 -9.29 2.57 -12.08
CA PHE A 80 -9.13 1.87 -13.36
C PHE A 80 -8.75 2.74 -14.57
N GLU A 81 -9.30 3.94 -14.70
CA GLU A 81 -8.95 4.84 -15.81
C GLU A 81 -7.46 5.24 -15.79
N ASN A 82 -6.91 5.49 -14.60
CA ASN A 82 -5.51 5.84 -14.42
C ASN A 82 -4.59 4.61 -14.49
N GLN A 83 -5.11 3.41 -14.17
CA GLN A 83 -4.42 2.14 -14.44
C GLN A 83 -4.25 1.93 -15.96
N LEU A 84 -5.29 2.21 -16.75
CA LEU A 84 -5.23 2.12 -18.21
C LEU A 84 -4.26 3.16 -18.78
N ALA A 85 -4.32 4.41 -18.30
CA ALA A 85 -3.39 5.46 -18.70
C ALA A 85 -1.92 5.07 -18.38
N LEU A 86 -1.67 4.56 -17.17
CA LEU A 86 -0.33 4.10 -16.78
C LEU A 86 0.15 2.95 -17.66
N ALA A 87 -0.71 1.96 -17.96
CA ALA A 87 -0.35 0.87 -18.86
C ALA A 87 0.07 1.37 -20.24
N GLY A 88 -0.65 2.34 -20.81
CA GLY A 88 -0.31 2.95 -22.10
C GLY A 88 1.07 3.63 -22.08
N LEU A 89 1.36 4.41 -21.04
CA LEU A 89 2.68 5.05 -20.88
C LEU A 89 3.80 4.03 -20.62
N GLU A 90 3.52 2.98 -19.85
CA GLU A 90 4.44 1.87 -19.56
C GLU A 90 4.83 1.13 -20.86
N ILE A 91 3.86 0.85 -21.75
CA ILE A 91 4.12 0.26 -23.08
C ILE A 91 5.08 1.14 -23.88
N GLY A 92 4.79 2.45 -23.97
CA GLY A 92 5.64 3.41 -24.67
C GLY A 92 7.06 3.52 -24.08
N ALA A 93 7.20 3.30 -22.77
CA ALA A 93 8.47 3.27 -22.06
C ALA A 93 9.17 1.90 -22.08
N GLY A 94 8.64 0.89 -22.80
CA GLY A 94 9.20 -0.46 -22.88
C GLY A 94 8.97 -1.34 -21.64
N LYS A 95 8.19 -0.89 -20.64
CA LYS A 95 7.79 -1.64 -19.44
C LYS A 95 6.62 -2.59 -19.74
N VAL A 96 6.80 -3.45 -20.74
CA VAL A 96 5.73 -4.29 -21.32
C VAL A 96 5.15 -5.28 -20.31
N ARG A 97 5.99 -5.82 -19.41
CA ARG A 97 5.57 -6.83 -18.42
C ARG A 97 4.63 -6.24 -17.38
N GLU A 98 5.01 -5.10 -16.78
CA GLU A 98 4.22 -4.37 -15.80
C GLU A 98 2.89 -3.92 -16.40
N ALA A 99 2.92 -3.38 -17.62
CA ALA A 99 1.71 -3.00 -18.36
C ALA A 99 0.78 -4.20 -18.61
N ALA A 100 1.33 -5.34 -19.06
CA ALA A 100 0.53 -6.54 -19.33
C ALA A 100 -0.14 -7.12 -18.06
N GLU A 101 0.55 -7.13 -16.93
CA GLU A 101 -0.04 -7.52 -15.64
C GLU A 101 -1.20 -6.61 -15.25
N ARG A 102 -1.01 -5.29 -15.43
CA ARG A 102 -2.02 -4.27 -15.14
C ARG A 102 -3.24 -4.37 -16.03
N LEU A 103 -3.05 -4.56 -17.34
CA LEU A 103 -4.14 -4.69 -18.32
C LEU A 103 -4.99 -5.94 -18.08
N ARG A 104 -4.38 -7.06 -17.69
CA ARG A 104 -5.14 -8.28 -17.34
C ARG A 104 -6.06 -8.08 -16.16
N PHE A 105 -5.54 -7.40 -15.14
CA PHE A 105 -6.34 -7.05 -13.97
C PHE A 105 -7.56 -6.20 -14.37
N LEU A 106 -7.37 -5.20 -15.25
CA LEU A 106 -8.49 -4.40 -15.76
C LEU A 106 -9.53 -5.27 -16.47
N ILE A 107 -9.09 -6.23 -17.28
CA ILE A 107 -10.01 -7.11 -18.02
C ILE A 107 -10.80 -8.04 -17.07
N GLU A 108 -10.20 -8.44 -15.96
CA GLU A 108 -10.81 -9.35 -15.00
C GLU A 108 -11.78 -8.65 -14.04
N LEU A 109 -11.46 -7.44 -13.59
CA LEU A 109 -12.11 -6.83 -12.43
C LEU A 109 -12.80 -5.49 -12.68
N ASP A 110 -12.61 -4.86 -13.83
CA ASP A 110 -13.25 -3.58 -14.12
C ASP A 110 -14.74 -3.77 -14.49
N PRO A 111 -15.67 -3.07 -13.80
CA PRO A 111 -17.09 -3.12 -14.15
C PRO A 111 -17.44 -2.40 -15.46
N ASP A 112 -16.58 -1.52 -15.99
CA ASP A 112 -16.83 -0.75 -17.21
C ASP A 112 -16.37 -1.51 -18.48
N PRO A 113 -17.30 -1.94 -19.36
CA PRO A 113 -16.96 -2.62 -20.61
C PRO A 113 -16.05 -1.80 -21.53
N GLY A 114 -16.13 -0.46 -21.47
CA GLY A 114 -15.30 0.44 -22.27
C GLY A 114 -13.84 0.46 -21.84
N ILE A 115 -13.57 0.39 -20.53
CA ILE A 115 -12.19 0.23 -20.03
C ILE A 115 -11.66 -1.16 -20.38
N VAL A 116 -12.47 -2.21 -20.16
CA VAL A 116 -12.11 -3.59 -20.51
C VAL A 116 -11.74 -3.71 -21.99
N GLU A 117 -12.53 -3.12 -22.88
CA GLU A 117 -12.29 -3.16 -24.31
C GLU A 117 -11.01 -2.41 -24.70
N ARG A 118 -10.78 -1.20 -24.17
CA ARG A 118 -9.51 -0.48 -24.38
C ARG A 118 -8.32 -1.27 -23.84
N ALA A 119 -8.47 -1.91 -22.68
CA ALA A 119 -7.42 -2.75 -22.09
C ALA A 119 -7.10 -3.96 -22.97
N ARG A 120 -8.11 -4.63 -23.53
CA ARG A 120 -7.93 -5.73 -24.50
C ARG A 120 -7.17 -5.27 -25.74
N ARG A 121 -7.55 -4.13 -26.33
CA ARG A 121 -6.86 -3.57 -27.51
C ARG A 121 -5.39 -3.28 -27.25
N LEU A 122 -5.05 -2.78 -26.06
CA LEU A 122 -3.66 -2.56 -25.66
C LEU A 122 -2.90 -3.87 -25.39
N LEU A 123 -3.58 -4.90 -24.87
CA LEU A 123 -2.96 -6.17 -24.51
C LEU A 123 -2.68 -7.09 -25.70
N VAL A 124 -3.57 -7.13 -26.70
CA VAL A 124 -3.45 -7.98 -27.90
C VAL A 124 -2.08 -7.87 -28.60
N PRO A 125 -1.57 -6.66 -28.95
CA PRO A 125 -0.28 -6.54 -29.64
C PRO A 125 0.91 -6.94 -28.76
N LEU A 126 0.75 -7.03 -27.43
CA LEU A 126 1.82 -7.45 -26.52
C LEU A 126 2.06 -8.97 -26.56
N GLY A 127 1.19 -9.75 -27.21
CA GLY A 127 1.41 -11.17 -27.54
C GLY A 127 1.81 -12.08 -26.37
N GLN A 128 2.68 -13.07 -26.64
CA GLN A 128 3.18 -14.02 -25.62
C GLN A 128 4.19 -13.42 -24.65
N THR A 129 4.77 -12.24 -24.93
CA THR A 129 5.53 -11.44 -23.97
C THR A 129 4.68 -11.10 -22.74
N ALA A 130 3.37 -10.99 -22.91
CA ALA A 130 2.43 -10.97 -21.81
C ALA A 130 2.28 -12.37 -21.18
N ALA A 131 2.11 -13.45 -21.96
CA ALA A 131 1.79 -14.80 -21.47
C ALA A 131 2.86 -15.41 -20.54
N ALA A 132 4.12 -14.97 -20.67
CA ALA A 132 5.21 -15.34 -19.78
C ALA A 132 5.35 -14.41 -18.56
N VAL A 133 4.27 -14.17 -17.80
CA VAL A 133 4.42 -13.86 -16.37
C VAL A 133 4.65 -15.18 -15.63
N ARG A 134 5.65 -15.95 -16.08
CA ARG A 134 6.22 -16.99 -15.23
C ARG A 134 7.05 -16.26 -14.21
N SER A 135 6.78 -16.54 -12.93
CA SER A 135 7.56 -16.02 -11.81
C SER A 135 9.04 -16.13 -12.15
N GLY A 136 9.69 -14.99 -12.43
CA GLY A 136 11.14 -14.94 -12.34
C GLY A 136 11.52 -15.50 -10.97
N THR A 137 12.73 -16.05 -10.86
CA THR A 137 13.26 -16.50 -9.56
C THR A 137 12.98 -15.42 -8.52
N ARG A 138 12.22 -15.77 -7.48
CA ARG A 138 11.93 -14.81 -6.41
C ARG A 138 13.27 -14.37 -5.82
N PRO A 139 13.49 -13.06 -5.66
CA PRO A 139 14.68 -12.59 -4.98
C PRO A 139 14.69 -13.16 -3.56
N SER A 140 15.86 -13.49 -3.07
CA SER A 140 16.02 -14.04 -1.72
C SER A 140 17.18 -13.36 -1.03
N CYS A 141 17.10 -13.22 0.29
CA CYS A 141 18.15 -12.62 1.08
C CYS A 141 18.31 -13.43 2.37
N ARG A 142 19.21 -14.44 2.32
CA ARG A 142 19.46 -15.35 3.46
C ARG A 142 20.02 -14.64 4.70
N ARG A 143 20.59 -13.45 4.52
CA ARG A 143 21.07 -12.57 5.60
C ARG A 143 19.93 -11.87 6.32
N ALA A 144 18.79 -11.67 5.66
CA ALA A 144 17.65 -11.03 6.27
C ALA A 144 16.95 -12.03 7.22
N LEU A 145 16.89 -11.67 8.50
CA LEU A 145 16.22 -12.42 9.55
C LEU A 145 15.16 -11.54 10.21
N LEU A 146 13.89 -11.87 9.99
CA LEU A 146 12.77 -11.17 10.63
C LEU A 146 12.35 -11.90 11.91
N GLY A 147 12.35 -11.21 13.04
CA GLY A 147 11.70 -11.69 14.25
C GLY A 147 10.18 -11.52 14.11
N VAL A 148 9.41 -12.57 14.42
CA VAL A 148 7.94 -12.51 14.42
C VAL A 148 7.46 -12.81 15.83
N VAL A 149 6.65 -11.93 16.41
CA VAL A 149 6.15 -12.07 17.77
C VAL A 149 4.63 -11.92 17.79
N GLY A 150 3.95 -12.91 18.36
CA GLY A 150 2.55 -12.76 18.74
C GLY A 150 2.48 -12.10 20.12
N PHE A 151 1.65 -11.08 20.27
CA PHE A 151 1.32 -10.55 21.59
C PHE A 151 0.43 -11.53 22.37
N ASP A 152 0.26 -11.28 23.66
CA ASP A 152 -0.68 -12.05 24.47
C ASP A 152 -2.08 -12.10 23.83
N GLY A 153 -2.76 -13.23 23.98
CA GLY A 153 -4.05 -13.52 23.33
C GLY A 153 -3.99 -13.95 21.86
N THR A 154 -2.85 -13.81 21.17
CA THR A 154 -2.73 -14.30 19.79
C THR A 154 -2.66 -15.81 19.67
N ASP A 155 -3.24 -16.37 18.60
CA ASP A 155 -3.10 -17.79 18.29
C ASP A 155 -1.68 -18.07 17.76
N PRO A 156 -0.86 -18.90 18.46
CA PRO A 156 0.48 -19.24 18.02
C PRO A 156 0.53 -19.97 16.67
N ARG A 157 -0.54 -20.68 16.28
CA ARG A 157 -0.61 -21.35 14.97
C ARG A 157 -0.67 -20.31 13.86
N LEU A 158 -1.55 -19.32 13.99
CA LEU A 158 -1.64 -18.20 13.05
C LEU A 158 -0.30 -17.45 12.93
N VAL A 159 0.39 -17.16 14.05
CA VAL A 159 1.70 -16.48 14.04
C VAL A 159 2.74 -17.29 13.26
N ARG A 160 2.79 -18.62 13.42
CA ARG A 160 3.66 -19.50 12.64
C ARG A 160 3.30 -19.52 11.17
N THR A 161 2.02 -19.58 10.83
CA THR A 161 1.53 -19.54 9.44
C THR A 161 1.94 -18.23 8.76
N ILE A 162 1.76 -17.09 9.44
CA ILE A 162 2.19 -15.78 8.97
C ILE A 162 3.71 -15.74 8.75
N ALA A 163 4.50 -16.21 9.73
CA ALA A 163 5.96 -16.23 9.62
C ALA A 163 6.46 -17.09 8.46
N ALA A 164 5.84 -18.25 8.21
CA ALA A 164 6.17 -19.12 7.09
C ALA A 164 5.78 -18.50 5.73
N ALA A 165 4.57 -17.92 5.64
CA ALA A 165 4.11 -17.23 4.44
C ALA A 165 5.02 -16.05 4.09
N VAL A 166 5.43 -15.26 5.08
CA VAL A 166 6.37 -14.14 4.92
C VAL A 166 7.73 -14.64 4.44
N ALA A 167 8.27 -15.70 5.06
CA ALA A 167 9.54 -16.29 4.64
C ALA A 167 9.51 -16.70 3.16
N GLY A 168 8.44 -17.39 2.74
CA GLY A 168 8.29 -17.87 1.36
C GLY A 168 8.04 -16.77 0.33
N GLU A 169 7.26 -15.75 0.68
CA GLU A 169 6.90 -14.69 -0.27
C GLU A 169 8.03 -13.67 -0.47
N PHE A 170 8.77 -13.34 0.59
CA PHE A 170 9.90 -12.42 0.52
C PHE A 170 11.25 -13.13 0.31
N GLY A 171 11.36 -14.44 0.55
CA GLY A 171 12.64 -15.14 0.41
C GLY A 171 13.64 -14.76 1.51
N ILE A 172 13.16 -14.58 2.74
CA ILE A 172 13.96 -14.24 3.93
C ILE A 172 13.84 -15.33 5.00
N ARG A 173 14.72 -15.27 6.01
CA ARG A 173 14.57 -16.09 7.21
C ARG A 173 13.58 -15.42 8.16
N THR A 174 12.78 -16.23 8.84
CA THR A 174 11.93 -15.77 9.94
C THR A 174 12.22 -16.56 11.21
N ARG A 175 12.10 -15.92 12.37
CA ARG A 175 12.22 -16.54 13.69
C ARG A 175 11.02 -16.14 14.53
N VAL A 176 10.16 -17.09 14.86
CA VAL A 176 9.04 -16.86 15.79
C VAL A 176 9.61 -16.78 17.20
N LEU A 177 9.31 -15.69 17.91
CA LEU A 177 9.77 -15.43 19.27
C LEU A 177 8.67 -15.78 20.27
N ASP A 178 8.94 -16.73 21.17
CA ASP A 178 7.99 -17.14 22.20
C ASP A 178 8.08 -16.23 23.44
N LEU A 179 7.73 -14.96 23.25
CA LEU A 179 7.83 -13.91 24.29
C LEU A 179 6.47 -13.44 24.79
N ARG A 180 5.43 -13.52 23.94
CA ARG A 180 4.04 -13.15 24.23
C ARG A 180 3.89 -11.89 25.11
N PRO A 181 4.43 -10.75 24.68
CA PRO A 181 4.29 -9.51 25.44
C PRO A 181 2.82 -9.13 25.56
N VAL A 182 2.40 -8.64 26.73
CA VAL A 182 1.10 -8.00 26.89
C VAL A 182 1.10 -6.70 26.09
N PRO A 183 0.11 -6.44 25.23
CA PRO A 183 0.09 -5.23 24.42
C PRO A 183 -0.13 -4.00 25.31
N SER A 184 0.69 -2.97 25.11
CA SER A 184 0.58 -1.72 25.87
C SER A 184 -0.75 -1.03 25.60
N ALA A 185 -1.49 -0.73 26.66
CA ALA A 185 -2.71 0.09 26.62
C ALA A 185 -2.42 1.60 26.66
N GLY A 186 -1.16 2.01 26.49
CA GLY A 186 -0.79 3.43 26.42
C GLY A 186 -1.55 4.14 25.31
N ARG A 187 -2.24 5.24 25.65
CA ARG A 187 -3.13 5.99 24.74
C ARG A 187 -4.25 5.14 24.10
N ALA A 188 -4.61 4.00 24.68
CA ALA A 188 -5.77 3.25 24.22
C ALA A 188 -7.05 4.10 24.35
N ARG A 189 -8.00 3.88 23.43
CA ARG A 189 -9.29 4.59 23.42
C ARG A 189 -10.45 3.62 23.34
N ARG A 190 -11.59 3.99 23.93
CA ARG A 190 -12.82 3.21 23.90
C ARG A 190 -13.77 3.70 22.81
N LEU A 191 -14.48 2.75 22.20
CA LEU A 191 -15.54 2.97 21.23
C LEU A 191 -16.90 2.69 21.89
N SER A 192 -17.82 3.65 21.80
CA SER A 192 -19.23 3.50 22.17
C SER A 192 -20.11 3.90 21.00
N ASN A 193 -20.93 2.97 20.52
CA ASN A 193 -21.79 3.15 19.33
C ASN A 193 -21.03 3.69 18.11
N GLY A 194 -19.79 3.24 17.89
CA GLY A 194 -18.93 3.67 16.78
C GLY A 194 -18.23 5.00 16.96
N ARG A 195 -18.38 5.65 18.12
CA ARG A 195 -17.72 6.90 18.45
C ARG A 195 -16.66 6.70 19.53
N VAL A 196 -15.55 7.41 19.40
CA VAL A 196 -14.53 7.48 20.44
C VAL A 196 -15.13 8.20 21.66
N GLU A 197 -15.04 7.59 22.85
CA GLU A 197 -15.60 8.16 24.08
C GLU A 197 -14.81 9.37 24.61
N THR A 198 -13.52 9.47 24.29
CA THR A 198 -12.65 10.53 24.81
C THR A 198 -12.73 11.81 23.97
N PRO A 199 -12.94 13.00 24.58
CA PRO A 199 -13.00 14.27 23.85
C PRO A 199 -11.61 14.64 23.30
N GLY A 200 -11.50 14.94 22.01
CA GLY A 200 -10.32 15.61 21.43
C GLY A 200 -9.55 14.86 20.34
N ARG A 201 -9.88 13.61 20.01
CA ARG A 201 -9.34 12.92 18.83
C ARG A 201 -10.49 12.43 17.95
N ALA A 202 -10.80 13.22 16.93
CA ALA A 202 -11.91 12.94 16.01
C ALA A 202 -11.64 11.64 15.25
N GLY A 203 -12.59 10.71 15.31
CA GLY A 203 -12.63 9.49 14.52
C GLY A 203 -13.93 8.74 14.81
N SER A 204 -14.64 8.31 13.77
CA SER A 204 -15.85 7.50 13.89
C SER A 204 -15.69 6.20 13.10
N VAL A 205 -15.83 5.07 13.78
CA VAL A 205 -15.85 3.76 13.13
C VAL A 205 -17.28 3.49 12.65
N PRO A 206 -17.49 3.19 11.35
CA PRO A 206 -18.80 2.84 10.83
C PRO A 206 -19.46 1.69 11.60
N PRO A 207 -20.78 1.74 11.91
CA PRO A 207 -21.46 0.71 12.70
C PRO A 207 -21.40 -0.70 12.10
N ASP A 208 -21.34 -0.82 10.78
CA ASP A 208 -21.19 -2.08 10.07
C ASP A 208 -19.83 -2.73 10.32
N GLU A 209 -18.76 -1.94 10.41
CA GLU A 209 -17.44 -2.45 10.75
C GLU A 209 -17.32 -2.86 12.22
N LEU A 210 -18.11 -2.27 13.14
CA LEU A 210 -18.16 -2.71 14.53
C LEU A 210 -18.69 -4.13 14.69
N LYS A 211 -19.52 -4.61 13.75
CA LYS A 211 -20.04 -6.00 13.80
C LYS A 211 -18.92 -7.04 13.71
N SER A 212 -17.78 -6.68 13.12
CA SER A 212 -16.58 -7.53 13.08
C SER A 212 -15.87 -7.60 14.44
N LEU A 213 -16.10 -6.61 15.31
CA LEU A 213 -15.53 -6.54 16.64
C LEU A 213 -16.52 -7.17 17.65
N GLY A 214 -16.06 -8.14 18.43
CA GLY A 214 -16.85 -8.65 19.55
C GLY A 214 -17.10 -7.56 20.61
N ALA A 215 -18.12 -7.71 21.46
CA ALA A 215 -18.48 -6.73 22.50
C ALA A 215 -17.31 -6.35 23.44
N GLY A 216 -16.35 -7.26 23.67
CA GLY A 216 -15.12 -7.00 24.45
C GLY A 216 -13.99 -6.31 23.69
N ARG A 217 -14.10 -6.11 22.36
CA ARG A 217 -13.09 -5.48 21.49
C ARG A 217 -13.41 -4.02 21.14
N LEU A 218 -14.18 -3.35 22.00
CA LEU A 218 -14.49 -1.92 21.90
C LEU A 218 -13.33 -1.02 22.37
N VAL A 219 -12.14 -1.58 22.60
CA VAL A 219 -10.91 -0.84 22.91
C VAL A 219 -10.00 -0.89 21.70
N GLN A 220 -9.49 0.26 21.29
CA GLN A 220 -8.47 0.38 20.25
C GLN A 220 -7.13 0.76 20.89
N LEU A 221 -6.06 0.04 20.51
CA LEU A 221 -4.70 0.34 20.90
C LEU A 221 -4.04 1.28 19.90
N ASP A 222 -3.16 2.15 20.41
CA ASP A 222 -2.39 3.08 19.61
C ASP A 222 -1.20 2.35 18.96
N ALA A 223 -1.22 2.25 17.64
CA ALA A 223 -0.24 1.47 16.90
C ALA A 223 1.20 2.00 17.06
N ASP A 224 1.38 3.30 17.26
CA ASP A 224 2.71 3.90 17.47
C ASP A 224 3.29 3.52 18.84
N VAL A 225 2.42 3.37 19.84
CA VAL A 225 2.83 2.85 21.17
C VAL A 225 3.32 1.42 21.04
N LEU A 226 2.63 0.58 20.26
CA LEU A 226 3.06 -0.80 20.00
C LEU A 226 4.34 -0.87 19.15
N ILE A 227 4.53 0.04 18.19
CA ILE A 227 5.79 0.18 17.44
C ILE A 227 6.96 0.48 18.39
N GLY A 228 6.78 1.38 19.36
CA GLY A 228 7.76 1.68 20.41
C GLY A 228 8.02 0.50 21.35
N GLN A 229 6.96 -0.23 21.72
CA GLN A 229 7.07 -1.45 22.53
C GLN A 229 7.89 -2.53 21.81
N LEU A 230 7.60 -2.79 20.53
CA LEU A 230 8.35 -3.72 19.69
C LEU A 230 9.81 -3.28 19.51
N HIS A 231 10.07 -1.99 19.36
CA HIS A 231 11.43 -1.47 19.24
C HIS A 231 12.24 -1.73 20.51
N SER A 232 11.62 -1.54 21.67
CA SER A 232 12.24 -1.80 22.97
C SER A 232 12.47 -3.30 23.19
N LEU A 233 11.48 -4.13 22.84
CA LEU A 233 11.59 -5.59 22.88
C LEU A 233 12.69 -6.11 21.96
N GLY A 234 12.76 -5.61 20.72
CA GLY A 234 13.74 -6.05 19.73
C GLY A 234 15.19 -5.88 20.18
N ARG A 235 15.47 -4.92 21.09
CA ARG A 235 16.80 -4.69 21.68
C ARG A 235 17.16 -5.67 22.79
N SER A 236 16.18 -6.27 23.47
CA SER A 236 16.41 -7.21 24.59
C SER A 236 16.40 -8.68 24.17
N VAL A 237 15.97 -8.98 22.95
CA VAL A 237 15.90 -10.37 22.45
C VAL A 237 17.30 -10.93 22.18
N PRO A 238 17.58 -12.19 22.56
CA PRO A 238 18.83 -12.86 22.19
C PRO A 238 19.08 -12.86 20.68
N GLY A 239 20.25 -12.36 20.26
CA GLY A 239 20.57 -12.17 18.84
C GLY A 239 19.89 -10.96 18.20
N ALA A 240 19.50 -9.94 18.98
CA ALA A 240 18.91 -8.69 18.48
C ALA A 240 19.70 -8.07 17.32
N GLY A 241 21.03 -8.09 17.38
CA GLY A 241 21.91 -7.54 16.34
C GLY A 241 21.84 -8.26 15.00
N GLU A 242 21.30 -9.48 14.96
CA GLU A 242 21.10 -10.25 13.72
C GLU A 242 19.75 -9.97 13.07
N LEU A 243 18.80 -9.39 13.81
CA LEU A 243 17.46 -9.14 13.31
C LEU A 243 17.45 -7.97 12.32
N THR A 244 16.88 -8.22 11.14
CA THR A 244 16.55 -7.17 10.17
C THR A 244 15.41 -6.27 10.65
N GLY A 245 14.56 -6.81 11.52
CA GLY A 245 13.47 -6.08 12.16
C GLY A 245 12.58 -7.01 12.98
N LEU A 246 11.57 -6.42 13.63
CA LEU A 246 10.60 -7.14 14.44
C LEU A 246 9.17 -6.88 13.95
N PHE A 247 8.42 -7.96 13.74
CA PHE A 247 7.03 -7.91 13.30
C PHE A 247 6.09 -8.48 14.37
N GLY A 248 5.22 -7.61 14.88
CA GLY A 248 4.22 -7.93 15.89
C GLY A 248 2.87 -8.27 15.30
N VAL A 249 2.19 -9.26 15.88
CA VAL A 249 0.80 -9.61 15.58
C VAL A 249 -0.02 -9.41 16.86
N VAL A 250 -1.15 -8.69 16.78
CA VAL A 250 -2.07 -8.47 17.90
C VAL A 250 -3.51 -8.88 17.57
N THR A 251 -4.27 -9.24 18.60
CA THR A 251 -5.72 -9.49 18.53
C THR A 251 -6.57 -8.24 18.64
N ASP A 252 -6.01 -7.18 19.19
CA ASP A 252 -6.70 -5.95 19.55
C ASP A 252 -6.84 -5.03 18.35
N ASP A 253 -7.89 -4.23 18.34
CA ASP A 253 -8.12 -3.28 17.28
C ASP A 253 -7.09 -2.13 17.35
N LEU A 254 -6.66 -1.61 16.21
CA LEU A 254 -5.60 -0.60 16.14
C LEU A 254 -6.11 0.72 15.57
N TYR A 255 -5.55 1.80 16.08
CA TYR A 255 -5.64 3.13 15.47
C TYR A 255 -4.27 3.82 15.49
N ALA A 256 -4.13 4.91 14.75
CA ALA A 256 -3.02 5.84 14.86
C ALA A 256 -3.56 7.26 14.65
N ASN A 257 -2.99 8.25 15.33
CA ASN A 257 -3.39 9.66 15.19
C ASN A 257 -4.93 9.86 15.28
N ASP A 258 -5.50 10.52 14.30
CA ASP A 258 -6.91 10.84 14.08
C ASP A 258 -7.64 9.80 13.21
N LEU A 259 -7.01 8.67 12.92
CA LEU A 259 -7.61 7.63 12.09
C LEU A 259 -8.66 6.85 12.84
N ASN A 260 -9.71 6.40 12.14
CA ASN A 260 -10.76 5.56 12.71
C ASN A 260 -10.22 4.21 13.18
N PHE A 261 -9.43 3.55 12.33
CA PHE A 261 -8.70 2.32 12.65
C PHE A 261 -7.66 2.06 11.54
N LEU A 262 -6.83 1.03 11.73
CA LEU A 262 -5.94 0.49 10.72
C LEU A 262 -5.67 -1.01 10.94
N PHE A 263 -5.35 -1.75 9.88
CA PHE A 263 -5.01 -3.18 9.98
C PHE A 263 -3.54 -3.42 10.36
N GLY A 264 -2.67 -2.43 10.19
CA GLY A 264 -1.27 -2.50 10.59
C GLY A 264 -0.48 -1.29 10.13
N THR A 265 0.68 -1.09 10.76
CA THR A 265 1.63 -0.02 10.43
C THR A 265 3.06 -0.53 10.55
N ALA A 266 4.01 0.21 9.99
CA ALA A 266 5.42 -0.08 10.05
C ALA A 266 6.23 1.20 10.19
N SER A 267 7.39 1.07 10.82
CA SER A 267 8.38 2.11 11.00
C SER A 267 9.71 1.60 10.46
N GLU A 268 10.20 2.22 9.38
CA GLU A 268 11.48 1.89 8.79
C GLU A 268 12.65 2.28 9.71
N SER A 269 12.50 3.37 10.48
CA SER A 269 13.54 3.88 11.38
C SER A 269 13.80 2.97 12.57
N SER A 270 12.73 2.43 13.19
CA SER A 270 12.84 1.43 14.26
C SER A 270 12.93 0.00 13.74
N ARG A 271 12.76 -0.22 12.42
CA ARG A 271 12.69 -1.54 11.79
C ARG A 271 11.64 -2.44 12.45
N THR A 272 10.49 -1.85 12.78
CA THR A 272 9.39 -2.57 13.42
C THR A 272 8.10 -2.43 12.63
N ALA A 273 7.24 -3.44 12.72
CA ALA A 273 5.91 -3.40 12.14
C ALA A 273 4.95 -4.11 13.09
N VAL A 274 3.70 -3.65 13.12
CA VAL A 274 2.62 -4.30 13.88
C VAL A 274 1.41 -4.46 12.98
N MET A 275 0.75 -5.60 13.07
CA MET A 275 -0.55 -5.82 12.45
C MET A 275 -1.59 -6.29 13.47
N SER A 276 -2.85 -6.00 13.17
CA SER A 276 -4.01 -6.54 13.87
C SER A 276 -4.84 -7.39 12.92
N TYR A 277 -5.44 -8.43 13.48
CA TYR A 277 -6.47 -9.23 12.80
C TYR A 277 -7.84 -9.12 13.49
N ALA A 278 -8.03 -8.13 14.38
CA ALA A 278 -9.27 -7.91 15.14
C ALA A 278 -10.51 -7.84 14.23
N ARG A 279 -10.35 -7.20 13.07
CA ARG A 279 -11.39 -6.90 12.07
C ARG A 279 -11.43 -7.87 10.89
N PHE A 280 -10.63 -8.93 10.89
CA PHE A 280 -10.65 -9.94 9.82
C PHE A 280 -11.63 -11.09 10.10
N ALA A 281 -11.95 -11.31 11.37
CA ALA A 281 -12.99 -12.23 11.80
C ALA A 281 -14.37 -11.54 11.76
N GLY A 282 -15.43 -12.34 11.60
CA GLY A 282 -16.81 -11.89 11.68
C GLY A 282 -17.76 -13.08 11.76
N PRO A 283 -19.03 -12.86 12.16
CA PRO A 283 -20.00 -13.95 12.21
C PRO A 283 -20.10 -14.69 10.87
N GLY A 284 -19.98 -16.02 10.90
CA GLY A 284 -20.10 -16.88 9.72
C GLY A 284 -18.90 -16.87 8.75
N GLN A 285 -17.82 -16.13 9.06
CA GLN A 285 -16.62 -16.13 8.21
C GLN A 285 -15.76 -17.38 8.47
N PRO A 286 -15.34 -18.13 7.44
CA PRO A 286 -14.45 -19.28 7.62
C PRO A 286 -13.09 -18.88 8.20
N GLU A 287 -12.51 -19.72 9.06
CA GLU A 287 -11.18 -19.51 9.64
C GLU A 287 -10.11 -19.31 8.54
N GLU A 288 -10.19 -20.10 7.47
CA GLU A 288 -9.32 -20.02 6.29
C GLU A 288 -9.24 -18.59 5.73
N LEU A 289 -10.37 -17.89 5.66
CA LEU A 289 -10.44 -16.52 5.15
C LEU A 289 -9.77 -15.54 6.10
N VAL A 290 -9.92 -15.72 7.42
CA VAL A 290 -9.21 -14.89 8.42
C VAL A 290 -7.70 -15.06 8.28
N VAL A 291 -7.22 -16.30 8.10
CA VAL A 291 -5.80 -16.58 7.84
C VAL A 291 -5.32 -15.91 6.56
N GLN A 292 -6.08 -16.02 5.46
CA GLN A 292 -5.74 -15.38 4.19
C GLN A 292 -5.64 -13.86 4.32
N ARG A 293 -6.61 -13.22 5.00
CA ARG A 293 -6.60 -11.77 5.27
C ARG A 293 -5.40 -11.38 6.12
N ALA A 294 -5.09 -12.15 7.16
CA ALA A 294 -3.96 -11.89 8.04
C ALA A 294 -2.62 -12.00 7.29
N VAL A 295 -2.43 -13.03 6.46
CA VAL A 295 -1.24 -13.20 5.63
C VAL A 295 -1.07 -12.04 4.64
N LYS A 296 -2.14 -11.63 3.95
CA LYS A 296 -2.10 -10.46 3.04
C LYS A 296 -1.72 -9.18 3.78
N GLN A 297 -2.22 -8.98 5.00
CA GLN A 297 -1.86 -7.82 5.82
C GLN A 297 -0.41 -7.88 6.31
N ALA A 298 0.10 -9.08 6.62
CA ALA A 298 1.50 -9.29 6.95
C ALA A 298 2.41 -8.91 5.76
N PHE A 299 2.03 -9.26 4.52
CA PHE A 299 2.79 -8.86 3.33
C PHE A 299 2.80 -7.34 3.13
N SER A 300 1.69 -6.67 3.43
CA SER A 300 1.63 -5.20 3.46
C SER A 300 2.57 -4.62 4.52
N SER A 301 2.56 -5.14 5.74
CA SER A 301 3.34 -4.55 6.85
C SER A 301 4.83 -4.86 6.74
N VAL A 302 5.18 -6.12 6.47
CA VAL A 302 6.58 -6.57 6.32
C VAL A 302 7.23 -5.97 5.08
N GLY A 303 6.52 -5.86 3.96
CA GLY A 303 7.13 -5.24 2.78
C GLY A 303 7.53 -3.78 3.02
N PHE A 304 6.77 -3.01 3.83
CA PHE A 304 7.21 -1.68 4.25
C PHE A 304 8.46 -1.73 5.11
N LEU A 305 8.49 -2.62 6.10
CA LEU A 305 9.69 -2.83 6.94
C LEU A 305 10.93 -3.18 6.10
N LEU A 306 10.75 -3.92 4.99
CA LEU A 306 11.82 -4.25 4.05
C LEU A 306 12.17 -3.12 3.06
N GLY A 307 11.52 -1.96 3.14
CA GLY A 307 11.77 -0.81 2.26
C GLY A 307 11.10 -0.92 0.88
N ILE A 308 10.10 -1.79 0.74
CA ILE A 308 9.28 -1.89 -0.47
C ILE A 308 8.15 -0.85 -0.37
N ARG A 309 8.11 0.09 -1.32
CA ARG A 309 7.02 1.07 -1.42
C ARG A 309 5.66 0.41 -1.66
N ARG A 310 4.58 1.19 -1.56
CA ARG A 310 3.22 0.73 -1.91
C ARG A 310 3.19 0.26 -3.36
N CYS A 311 2.39 -0.77 -3.63
CA CYS A 311 2.22 -1.26 -4.97
C CYS A 311 1.19 -0.42 -5.72
N THR A 312 1.39 -0.25 -7.03
CA THR A 312 0.38 0.34 -7.92
C THR A 312 -0.53 -0.71 -8.54
N THR A 313 -0.10 -1.98 -8.57
CA THR A 313 -0.87 -3.07 -9.18
C THR A 313 -1.95 -3.57 -8.20
N PRO A 314 -3.24 -3.53 -8.53
CA PRO A 314 -4.27 -3.75 -7.51
C PRO A 314 -4.47 -5.22 -7.10
N ASN A 315 -4.14 -6.18 -7.98
CA ASN A 315 -4.11 -7.61 -7.61
C ASN A 315 -2.87 -7.99 -6.78
N CYS A 316 -1.95 -7.07 -6.51
CA CYS A 316 -0.79 -7.40 -5.69
C CYS A 316 -1.18 -7.57 -4.23
N ALA A 317 -0.56 -8.53 -3.53
CA ALA A 317 -0.72 -8.66 -2.09
C ALA A 317 -0.27 -7.41 -1.30
N ARG A 318 0.49 -6.50 -1.92
CA ARG A 318 0.90 -5.20 -1.38
C ARG A 318 0.05 -4.01 -1.85
N ALA A 319 -0.98 -4.24 -2.66
CA ALA A 319 -1.93 -3.18 -2.99
C ALA A 319 -2.58 -2.65 -1.70
N TYR A 320 -2.76 -1.33 -1.61
CA TYR A 320 -3.44 -0.68 -0.51
C TYR A 320 -4.96 -0.79 -0.69
N PRO A 321 -5.68 -1.49 0.21
CA PRO A 321 -7.14 -1.58 0.13
C PRO A 321 -7.82 -0.49 0.96
N HIS A 322 -8.90 0.08 0.44
CA HIS A 322 -9.78 1.02 1.15
C HIS A 322 -10.95 0.33 1.85
N SER A 323 -11.18 -0.95 1.56
CA SER A 323 -12.25 -1.75 2.16
C SER A 323 -11.80 -3.19 2.37
N LEU A 324 -12.52 -3.93 3.23
CA LEU A 324 -12.26 -5.36 3.40
C LEU A 324 -12.53 -6.16 2.11
N ALA A 325 -13.52 -5.73 1.32
CA ALA A 325 -13.80 -6.31 0.00
C ALA A 325 -12.61 -6.13 -0.97
N GLU A 326 -11.98 -4.96 -1.00
CA GLU A 326 -10.74 -4.76 -1.76
C GLU A 326 -9.59 -5.61 -1.21
N HIS A 327 -9.48 -5.73 0.11
CA HIS A 327 -8.46 -6.59 0.73
C HIS A 327 -8.62 -8.06 0.34
N ASP A 328 -9.87 -8.53 0.25
CA ASP A 328 -10.20 -9.88 -0.23
C ASP A 328 -9.87 -10.05 -1.71
N ARG A 329 -10.13 -9.04 -2.54
CA ARG A 329 -9.81 -9.05 -3.99
C ARG A 329 -8.32 -9.03 -4.30
N LYS A 330 -7.45 -8.60 -3.37
CA LYS A 330 -6.00 -8.70 -3.55
C LYS A 330 -5.60 -10.14 -3.85
N GLY A 331 -4.65 -10.34 -4.74
CA GLY A 331 -3.99 -11.64 -4.90
C GLY A 331 -3.18 -12.01 -3.67
N GLY A 332 -2.81 -13.29 -3.58
CA GLY A 332 -1.95 -13.81 -2.52
C GLY A 332 -0.45 -13.64 -2.75
N ARG A 333 -0.02 -13.01 -3.86
CA ARG A 333 1.39 -12.91 -4.28
C ARG A 333 1.81 -11.46 -4.57
N LEU A 334 3.11 -11.21 -4.51
CA LEU A 334 3.76 -10.00 -5.02
C LEU A 334 3.73 -10.00 -6.56
N CYS A 335 3.42 -8.85 -7.15
CA CYS A 335 3.50 -8.64 -8.59
C CYS A 335 4.95 -8.39 -9.04
N SER A 336 5.18 -8.32 -10.35
CA SER A 336 6.50 -8.04 -10.90
C SER A 336 7.13 -6.74 -10.39
N GLN A 337 6.33 -5.68 -10.24
CA GLN A 337 6.77 -4.39 -9.69
C GLN A 337 7.31 -4.56 -8.26
N CYS A 338 6.58 -5.28 -7.39
CA CYS A 338 7.02 -5.52 -6.02
C CYS A 338 8.24 -6.43 -5.95
N LEU A 339 8.34 -7.44 -6.81
CA LEU A 339 9.52 -8.30 -6.88
C LEU A 339 10.77 -7.50 -7.32
N GLY A 340 10.63 -6.61 -8.30
CA GLY A 340 11.71 -5.71 -8.73
C GLY A 340 12.16 -4.76 -7.60
N ASN A 341 11.19 -4.16 -6.89
CA ASN A 341 11.48 -3.33 -5.72
C ASN A 341 12.17 -4.13 -4.60
N LEU A 342 11.78 -5.39 -4.41
CA LEU A 342 12.39 -6.27 -3.43
C LEU A 342 13.84 -6.61 -3.79
N THR A 343 14.12 -6.93 -5.05
CA THR A 343 15.49 -7.12 -5.57
C THR A 343 16.35 -5.90 -5.30
N ALA A 344 15.85 -4.69 -5.59
CA ALA A 344 16.58 -3.46 -5.31
C ALA A 344 16.86 -3.29 -3.81
N ALA A 345 15.87 -3.58 -2.97
CA ALA A 345 16.00 -3.52 -1.52
C ALA A 345 16.99 -4.56 -0.96
N TYR A 346 17.17 -5.70 -1.62
CA TYR A 346 18.13 -6.74 -1.23
C TYR A 346 19.56 -6.43 -1.66
N ARG A 347 19.75 -5.83 -2.84
CA ARG A 347 21.08 -5.33 -3.25
C ARG A 347 21.63 -4.31 -2.27
N LEU A 348 20.79 -3.39 -1.78
CA LEU A 348 21.17 -2.42 -0.74
C LEU A 348 21.55 -3.08 0.60
N ARG A 349 21.18 -4.35 0.81
CA ARG A 349 21.52 -5.16 1.99
C ARG A 349 22.66 -6.16 1.74
N GLY A 350 23.31 -6.09 0.58
CA GLY A 350 24.40 -7.02 0.23
C GLY A 350 23.91 -8.46 0.02
N CYS A 351 22.71 -8.61 -0.54
CA CYS A 351 22.17 -9.88 -1.01
C CYS A 351 22.15 -9.87 -2.55
N ASP A 352 22.61 -10.98 -3.15
CA ASP A 352 22.73 -11.16 -4.61
C ASP A 352 21.39 -11.44 -5.30
#